data_AF-A0A6P8E5C2-F1
#
_entry.id   AF-A0A6P8E5C2-F1
#
_cell.length_a   1.000
_cell.length_b   1.000
_cell.length_c   1.000
_cell.angle_alpha   90.00
_cell.angle_beta   90.00
_cell.angle_gamma   90.00
#
_symmetry.space_group_name_H-M   'P 1'
#
loop_
_entity.id
_entity.type
_entity.pdbx_description
1 polymer ?
#
loop_
_entity_poly.entity_id
_entity_poly.type
_entity_poly.pdbx_seq_one_letter_code
_entity_poly.pdbx_strand_id
1 'polypeptide(L)'
;MDEDHYNTARGVQKVLSNYKDLQDNEINKLTVAHARKIQHFRSQPFHVAEVFMGAPGKYMELKESIKSFQGVLDGKYDDLSEQSFYTVGGIKAVIAKAEKIARESAP
;
A
#
# COMPACT_ATOMS: atom_id res chain seq x y z
N MET A 1 22.09 0.18 9.40
CA MET A 1 20.71 0.14 8.86
C MET A 1 19.83 -0.34 9.97
N ASP A 2 18.69 0.30 10.19
CA ASP A 2 17.75 -0.06 11.27
C ASP A 2 17.12 -1.45 11.00
N GLU A 3 16.96 -2.27 12.04
CA GLU A 3 16.49 -3.65 11.93
C GLU A 3 15.03 -3.73 11.47
N ASP A 4 14.19 -2.78 11.91
CA ASP A 4 12.80 -2.68 11.46
C ASP A 4 12.75 -2.34 9.97
N HIS A 5 13.62 -1.43 9.50
CA HIS A 5 13.72 -1.12 8.08
C HIS A 5 14.11 -2.36 7.26
N TYR A 6 15.12 -3.10 7.72
CA TYR A 6 15.60 -4.30 7.02
C TYR A 6 14.50 -5.37 6.94
N ASN A 7 13.87 -5.70 8.07
CA ASN A 7 12.83 -6.72 8.14
C ASN A 7 11.61 -6.35 7.30
N THR A 8 11.20 -5.08 7.34
CA THR A 8 10.09 -4.56 6.53
C THR A 8 10.39 -4.67 5.04
N ALA A 9 11.59 -4.24 4.61
CA ALA A 9 11.98 -4.32 3.20
C ALA A 9 12.04 -5.77 2.71
N ARG A 10 12.59 -6.69 3.52
CA ARG A 10 12.64 -8.13 3.21
C ARG A 10 11.24 -8.75 3.15
N GLY A 11 10.34 -8.35 4.04
CA GLY A 11 8.94 -8.77 4.03
C GLY A 11 8.23 -8.35 2.74
N VAL A 12 8.34 -7.07 2.38
CA VAL A 12 7.76 -6.53 1.13
C VAL A 12 8.32 -7.27 -0.10
N GLN A 13 9.65 -7.47 -0.15
CA GLN A 13 10.28 -8.22 -1.24
C GLN A 13 9.71 -9.64 -1.36
N LYS A 14 9.61 -10.37 -0.24
CA LYS A 14 9.10 -11.74 -0.22
C LYS A 14 7.66 -11.82 -0.72
N VAL A 15 6.79 -10.89 -0.29
CA VAL A 15 5.39 -10.87 -0.72
C VAL A 15 5.27 -10.59 -2.22
N LEU A 16 6.04 -9.63 -2.74
CA LEU A 16 6.03 -9.31 -4.18
C LEU A 16 6.64 -10.41 -5.05
N SER A 17 7.69 -11.10 -4.58
CA SER A 17 8.24 -12.27 -5.27
C SER A 17 7.21 -13.40 -5.35
N ASN A 18 6.61 -13.76 -4.21
CA ASN A 18 5.57 -14.78 -4.15
C ASN A 18 4.36 -14.42 -5.04
N TYR A 19 3.99 -13.14 -5.09
CA TYR A 19 2.91 -12.68 -5.96
C TYR A 19 3.20 -12.90 -7.43
N LYS A 20 4.44 -12.63 -7.87
CA LYS A 20 4.83 -12.87 -9.26
C LYS A 20 4.72 -14.36 -9.62
N ASP A 21 5.15 -15.24 -8.72
CA ASP A 21 5.08 -16.70 -8.93
C ASP A 21 3.62 -17.22 -8.89
N LEU A 22 2.77 -16.60 -8.06
CA LEU A 22 1.34 -16.92 -7.93
C LEU A 22 0.48 -16.31 -9.03
N GLN A 23 0.90 -15.23 -9.68
CA GLN A 23 0.16 -14.65 -10.81
C GLN A 23 0.01 -15.66 -11.96
N ASP A 24 0.94 -16.61 -12.07
CA ASP A 24 0.91 -17.70 -13.04
C ASP A 24 0.04 -18.90 -12.61
N ASN A 25 -0.41 -18.96 -11.36
CA ASN A 25 -1.18 -20.08 -10.80
C ASN A 25 -2.28 -19.54 -9.86
N GLU A 26 -3.55 -19.53 -10.31
CA GLU A 26 -4.75 -18.92 -9.68
C GLU A 26 -5.14 -19.37 -8.24
N ILE A 27 -4.21 -19.93 -7.47
CA ILE A 27 -4.47 -20.79 -6.31
C ILE A 27 -4.63 -20.02 -4.99
N ASN A 28 -4.32 -18.72 -4.91
CA ASN A 28 -4.45 -17.99 -3.63
C ASN A 28 -4.91 -16.54 -3.75
N LYS A 29 -6.23 -16.34 -3.77
CA LYS A 29 -6.89 -15.02 -3.86
C LYS A 29 -6.51 -14.08 -2.70
N LEU A 30 -6.30 -14.59 -1.49
CA LEU A 30 -5.96 -13.77 -0.33
C LEU A 30 -4.52 -13.24 -0.42
N THR A 31 -3.56 -14.11 -0.75
CA THR A 31 -2.15 -13.69 -0.95
C THR A 31 -2.02 -12.71 -2.11
N VAL A 32 -2.79 -12.90 -3.19
CA VAL A 32 -2.84 -11.98 -4.33
C VAL A 32 -3.40 -10.62 -3.92
N ALA A 33 -4.52 -10.58 -3.18
CA ALA A 33 -5.12 -9.33 -2.72
C ALA A 33 -4.15 -8.54 -1.82
N HIS A 34 -3.47 -9.22 -0.89
CA HIS A 34 -2.50 -8.59 0.00
C HIS A 34 -1.30 -8.02 -0.76
N ALA A 35 -0.75 -8.78 -1.70
CA ALA A 35 0.35 -8.33 -2.54
C ALA A 35 -0.02 -7.15 -3.45
N ARG A 36 -1.24 -7.14 -4.00
CA ARG A 36 -1.76 -6.00 -4.78
C ARG A 36 -1.85 -4.73 -3.95
N LYS A 37 -2.33 -4.82 -2.70
CA LYS A 37 -2.35 -3.67 -1.79
C LYS A 37 -0.95 -3.11 -1.54
N ILE A 38 0.04 -3.97 -1.31
CA ILE A 38 1.44 -3.55 -1.13
C ILE A 38 2.00 -2.92 -2.41
N GLN A 39 1.70 -3.48 -3.58
CA GLN A 39 2.09 -2.94 -4.88
C GLN A 39 1.48 -1.53 -5.09
N HIS A 40 0.18 -1.36 -4.80
CA HIS A 40 -0.49 -0.08 -4.89
C HIS A 40 0.03 0.93 -3.87
N PHE A 41 0.30 0.51 -2.64
CA PHE A 41 0.83 1.38 -1.59
C PHE A 41 2.23 1.93 -1.91
N ARG A 42 3.01 1.20 -2.73
CA ARG A 42 4.28 1.70 -3.28
C ARG A 42 4.11 2.85 -4.28
N SER A 43 2.91 3.04 -4.81
CA SER A 43 2.58 4.17 -5.69
C SER A 43 2.26 5.40 -4.84
N GLN A 44 3.27 6.26 -4.66
CA GLN A 44 3.11 7.53 -3.95
C GLN A 44 2.97 8.70 -4.94
N PRO A 45 2.19 9.73 -4.60
CA PRO A 45 2.14 10.95 -5.40
C PRO A 45 3.45 11.73 -5.22
N PHE A 46 4.14 11.95 -6.34
CA PHE A 46 5.38 12.73 -6.36
C PHE A 46 5.08 14.21 -6.55
N HIS A 47 5.80 15.09 -5.85
CA HIS A 47 5.65 16.55 -6.00
C HIS A 47 5.84 17.01 -7.46
N VAL A 48 6.77 16.39 -8.18
CA VAL A 48 7.00 16.69 -9.61
C VAL A 48 5.83 16.25 -10.52
N ALA A 49 5.00 15.32 -10.06
CA ALA A 49 3.84 14.81 -10.80
C ALA A 49 2.55 15.58 -10.50
N GLU A 50 2.55 16.52 -9.54
CA GLU A 50 1.38 17.33 -9.17
C GLU A 50 0.76 18.05 -10.36
N VAL A 51 1.62 18.63 -11.22
CA VAL A 51 1.21 19.39 -12.41
C VAL A 51 0.46 18.54 -13.44
N PHE A 52 0.63 17.20 -13.39
CA PHE A 52 -0.02 16.27 -14.31
C PHE A 52 -1.19 15.51 -13.67
N MET A 53 -1.09 15.19 -12.37
CA MET A 53 -2.09 14.39 -11.67
C MET A 53 -3.17 15.22 -10.97
N GLY A 54 -2.94 16.51 -10.75
CA GLY A 54 -3.86 17.39 -10.01
C GLY A 54 -4.00 17.05 -8.52
N ALA A 55 -3.19 16.12 -8.01
CA ALA A 55 -3.16 15.71 -6.60
C ALA A 55 -1.82 16.13 -5.98
N PRO A 56 -1.82 16.73 -4.76
CA PRO A 56 -0.61 17.17 -4.10
C PRO A 56 0.29 15.96 -3.78
N GLY A 57 1.56 16.10 -4.11
CA GLY A 57 2.62 15.21 -3.71
C GLY A 57 2.77 15.24 -2.21
N LYS A 58 3.21 14.10 -1.65
CA LYS A 58 3.39 14.00 -0.20
C LYS A 58 4.77 13.46 0.10
N TYR A 59 5.50 14.20 0.92
CA TYR A 59 6.74 13.72 1.50
C TYR A 59 6.41 12.80 2.68
N MET A 60 7.08 11.65 2.75
CA MET A 60 6.97 10.72 3.86
C MET A 60 8.31 10.56 4.54
N GLU A 61 8.31 10.73 5.86
CA GLU A 61 9.46 10.42 6.71
C GLU A 61 9.74 8.91 6.68
N LEU A 62 11.02 8.54 6.72
CA LEU A 62 11.45 7.13 6.68
C LEU A 62 10.76 6.28 7.75
N LYS A 63 10.67 6.79 8.99
CA LYS A 63 10.03 6.11 10.12
C LYS A 63 8.53 5.90 9.91
N GLU A 64 7.85 6.84 9.27
CA GLU A 64 6.41 6.71 8.96
C GLU A 64 6.19 5.69 7.84
N SER A 65 7.07 5.69 6.84
CA SER A 65 7.03 4.72 5.75
C SER A 65 7.20 3.29 6.28
N ILE A 66 8.23 3.04 7.10
CA ILE A 66 8.49 1.71 7.70
C ILE A 66 7.26 1.24 8.48
N LYS A 67 6.72 2.07 9.39
CA LYS A 67 5.53 1.71 10.18
C LYS A 67 4.30 1.44 9.31
N SER A 68 4.12 2.21 8.25
CA SER A 68 2.99 2.01 7.33
C SER A 68 3.12 0.67 6.59
N PHE A 69 4.30 0.37 6.03
CA PHE A 69 4.54 -0.91 5.35
C PHE A 69 4.47 -2.10 6.30
N GLN A 70 4.95 -1.97 7.54
CA GLN A 70 4.77 -3.01 8.57
C GLN A 70 3.30 -3.27 8.85
N GLY A 71 2.51 -2.22 9.07
CA GLY A 71 1.08 -2.40 9.33
C GLY A 71 0.34 -3.05 8.16
N VAL A 72 0.74 -2.75 6.91
CA VAL A 72 0.22 -3.46 5.74
C VAL A 72 0.67 -4.92 5.74
N LEU A 73 1.96 -5.22 5.96
CA LEU A 73 2.49 -6.59 6.03
C LEU A 73 1.84 -7.43 7.14
N ASP A 74 1.51 -6.81 8.27
CA ASP A 74 0.85 -7.44 9.42
C ASP A 74 -0.64 -7.73 9.16
N GLY A 75 -1.21 -7.27 8.04
CA GLY A 75 -2.62 -7.45 7.70
C GLY A 75 -3.58 -6.50 8.44
N LYS A 76 -3.08 -5.46 9.12
CA LYS A 76 -3.91 -4.51 9.92
C LYS A 76 -4.91 -3.72 9.08
N TYR A 77 -4.76 -3.74 7.76
CA TYR A 77 -5.56 -2.97 6.81
C TYR A 77 -6.17 -3.87 5.73
N ASP A 78 -6.30 -5.17 6.01
CA ASP A 78 -6.86 -6.11 5.05
C ASP A 78 -8.36 -5.92 4.78
N ASP A 79 -9.06 -5.23 5.68
CA ASP A 79 -10.46 -4.84 5.48
C ASP A 79 -10.64 -3.66 4.50
N LEU A 80 -9.55 -2.93 4.19
CA LEU A 80 -9.60 -1.79 3.29
C LEU A 80 -9.50 -2.22 1.83
N SER A 81 -10.22 -1.52 0.94
CA SER A 81 -10.23 -1.81 -0.50
C SER A 81 -8.89 -1.53 -1.17
N GLU A 82 -8.52 -2.28 -2.21
CA GLU A 82 -7.26 -2.06 -2.97
C GLU A 82 -7.14 -0.62 -3.50
N GLN A 83 -8.27 -0.01 -3.90
CA GLN A 83 -8.33 1.36 -4.39
C GLN A 83 -7.90 2.41 -3.35
N SER A 84 -8.09 2.14 -2.06
CA SER A 84 -7.66 3.04 -1.00
C SER A 84 -6.14 3.11 -0.84
N PHE A 85 -5.40 2.12 -1.36
CA PHE A 85 -3.93 2.10 -1.36
C PHE A 85 -3.30 2.76 -2.58
N TYR A 86 -4.09 3.13 -3.59
CA TYR A 86 -3.58 3.71 -4.82
C TYR A 86 -3.29 5.22 -4.66
N THR A 87 -2.11 5.67 -5.09
CA THR A 87 -1.69 7.09 -5.12
C THR A 87 -1.88 7.84 -3.80
N VAL A 88 -1.41 7.23 -2.71
CA VAL A 88 -1.53 7.78 -1.35
C VAL A 88 -0.16 7.98 -0.70
N GLY A 89 -0.03 9.05 0.09
CA GLY A 89 1.16 9.28 0.92
C GLY A 89 0.93 8.81 2.35
N GLY A 90 1.08 7.51 2.60
CA GLY A 90 1.09 6.94 3.94
C GLY A 90 -0.27 6.44 4.42
N ILE A 91 -0.27 5.72 5.55
CA ILE A 91 -1.43 4.92 5.97
C ILE A 91 -2.64 5.75 6.42
N LYS A 92 -2.40 6.95 6.97
CA LYS A 92 -3.49 7.87 7.32
C LYS A 92 -4.29 8.30 6.09
N ALA A 93 -3.61 8.50 4.96
CA ALA A 93 -4.27 8.84 3.70
C ALA A 93 -5.05 7.64 3.13
N VAL A 94 -4.53 6.42 3.31
CA VAL A 94 -5.26 5.18 2.96
C VAL A 94 -6.58 5.10 3.74
N ILE A 95 -6.55 5.28 5.06
CA ILE A 95 -7.74 5.21 5.92
C ILE A 95 -8.76 6.28 5.51
N ALA A 96 -8.34 7.54 5.37
CA ALA A 96 -9.24 8.62 4.96
C ALA A 96 -9.85 8.39 3.56
N LYS A 97 -9.07 7.82 2.63
CA LYS A 97 -9.56 7.48 1.29
C LYS A 97 -10.52 6.29 1.35
N ALA A 98 -10.25 5.29 2.18
CA ALA A 98 -11.14 4.15 2.38
C ALA A 98 -12.49 4.59 2.97
N GLU A 99 -12.50 5.48 3.95
CA GLU A 99 -13.71 6.06 4.52
C GLU A 99 -14.52 6.83 3.48
N LYS A 100 -13.85 7.60 2.62
CA LYS A 100 -14.50 8.32 1.51
C LYS A 100 -15.15 7.34 0.53
N ILE A 101 -14.42 6.31 0.09
CA ILE A 101 -14.93 5.28 -0.82
C ILE A 101 -16.12 4.55 -0.17
N ALA A 102 -16.04 4.19 1.11
CA ALA A 102 -17.12 3.53 1.83
C ALA A 102 -18.38 4.41 1.92
N ARG A 103 -18.21 5.72 2.14
CA ARG A 103 -19.32 6.69 2.17
C ARG A 103 -19.96 6.89 0.80
N GLU A 104 -19.16 6.96 -0.26
CA GLU A 104 -19.64 7.11 -1.65
C GLU A 104 -20.27 5.82 -2.20
N SER A 105 -19.91 4.65 -1.64
CA SER A 105 -20.50 3.35 -2.01
C SER A 105 -21.71 2.97 -1.18
N ALA A 106 -22.07 3.77 -0.17
CA ALA A 106 -23.28 3.58 0.61
C ALA A 106 -24.49 4.12 -0.19
N PRO A 107 -25.55 3.33 -0.39
CA PRO A 107 -26.73 3.71 -1.17
C PRO A 107 -27.56 4.82 -0.51
#